data_AF-B6K4H4-F1
#
_entry.id   AF-B6K4H4-F1
#
_cell.length_a   1.000
_cell.length_b   1.000
_cell.length_c   1.000
_cell.angle_alpha   90.00
_cell.angle_beta   90.00
_cell.angle_gamma   90.00
#
_symmetry.space_group_name_H-M   'P 1'
#
loop_
_entity.id
_entity.type
_entity.pdbx_description
1 polymer ?
#
loop_
_entity_poly.entity_id
_entity_poly.type
_entity_poly.pdbx_seq_one_letter_code
_entity_poly.pdbx_strand_id
1 'polypeptide(L)'
;MHFTTRTLFFLPWLLQVAVSDAKTEVLGVSPKELNLYQPDENGNWKCLNSSKVISFSQVNDDYCDCPDGSDEPGTSACQNGRFFCVNKGYISTYIPSNRVNDGLCDCCDGSDEYMEIVHCENTCNEKAAVYLDELNEHNNQVRKGIDIRNEWVRAAEVKNEELKKIYDENNSKMLATMKRKNELQAQLDRMMRENVDITQLLNDDLSSMKETVDLLLLERSEFIKRMKILEDILKDMASGYNPNYQDMAVKDAASRWKEVENDKLDLLVEEGPTAELVDAVEEHLAMVPVLKAKEVKKQKEASNGLIDQTKQLLFSAAESVPFLNNLVSGKKETEGHDSEVSSKALERLEHQLNEVKYQYDDLQSEQARLFEDMNEPHGWDDIYRVLKGMETKAKSGDYEYRIRFYETVFQDDISLGEFVEQEGNILKYANGQKCWNGPPRSAQVKVECGKSNEIISVLEAQKCEYLIQMLSPAACSTTLYRKSLITEANEHPTPETIAENDEL
;
A
#
# COMPACT_ATOMS: atom_id res chain seq x y z
N MET A 1 -35.81 -108.56 7.49
CA MET A 1 -34.35 -108.75 7.56
C MET A 1 -33.68 -107.73 6.67
N HIS A 2 -32.55 -107.19 7.15
CA HIS A 2 -31.63 -106.25 6.50
C HIS A 2 -31.98 -104.75 6.50
N PHE A 3 -31.46 -104.12 7.57
CA PHE A 3 -30.82 -102.81 7.63
C PHE A 3 -30.06 -102.41 6.36
N THR A 4 -30.04 -101.11 6.03
CA THR A 4 -28.81 -100.33 5.77
C THR A 4 -29.04 -98.81 5.71
N THR A 5 -28.50 -98.14 6.75
CA THR A 5 -27.72 -96.88 6.75
C THR A 5 -28.23 -95.63 6.02
N ARG A 6 -28.83 -94.70 6.80
CA ARG A 6 -28.83 -93.26 6.54
C ARG A 6 -27.58 -92.64 7.20
N THR A 7 -26.71 -92.05 6.39
CA THR A 7 -25.51 -91.34 6.81
C THR A 7 -25.91 -90.01 7.48
N LEU A 8 -25.66 -89.87 8.78
CA LEU A 8 -25.77 -88.61 9.51
C LEU A 8 -24.44 -87.85 9.37
N PHE A 9 -24.45 -86.75 8.63
CA PHE A 9 -23.37 -85.76 8.68
C PHE A 9 -23.51 -84.95 9.98
N PHE A 10 -22.62 -85.19 10.93
CA PHE A 10 -22.39 -84.28 12.06
C PHE A 10 -21.56 -83.10 11.55
N LEU A 11 -22.18 -81.93 11.40
CA LEU A 11 -21.48 -80.65 11.32
C LEU A 11 -21.11 -80.24 12.75
N PRO A 12 -19.82 -80.04 13.09
CA PRO A 12 -19.47 -79.52 14.40
C PRO A 12 -19.86 -78.05 14.44
N TRP A 13 -20.81 -77.73 15.32
CA TRP A 13 -21.18 -76.36 15.66
C TRP A 13 -20.00 -75.77 16.46
N LEU A 14 -19.07 -75.15 15.75
CA LEU A 14 -18.08 -74.25 16.34
C LEU A 14 -18.83 -73.06 16.94
N LEU A 15 -19.03 -73.08 18.26
CA LEU A 15 -19.28 -71.86 19.02
C LEU A 15 -18.07 -70.95 18.81
N GLN A 16 -18.16 -70.02 17.88
CA GLN A 16 -17.32 -68.83 17.91
C GLN A 16 -17.78 -67.99 19.09
N VAL A 17 -17.05 -68.10 20.19
CA VAL A 17 -17.06 -67.07 21.22
C VAL A 17 -16.47 -65.83 20.55
N ALA A 18 -17.31 -64.86 20.24
CA ALA A 18 -16.86 -63.52 19.93
C ALA A 18 -16.20 -62.99 21.21
N VAL A 19 -14.86 -62.99 21.23
CA VAL A 19 -14.11 -62.20 22.19
C VAL A 19 -14.31 -60.75 21.74
N SER A 20 -15.28 -60.08 22.37
CA SER A 20 -15.37 -58.63 22.29
C SER A 20 -14.09 -58.07 22.87
N ASP A 21 -13.28 -57.45 22.03
CA ASP A 21 -12.09 -56.70 22.42
C ASP A 21 -12.57 -55.46 23.20
N ALA A 22 -12.75 -55.63 24.52
CA ALA A 22 -13.09 -54.54 25.41
C ALA A 22 -11.87 -53.65 25.52
N LYS A 23 -11.80 -52.61 24.69
CA LYS A 23 -10.81 -51.53 24.85
C LYS A 23 -10.92 -51.02 26.29
N THR A 24 -9.88 -51.24 27.09
CA THR A 24 -9.78 -50.75 28.45
C THR A 24 -9.81 -49.22 28.40
N GLU A 25 -10.92 -48.63 28.85
CA GLU A 25 -11.07 -47.18 28.89
C GLU A 25 -10.37 -46.68 30.16
N VAL A 26 -9.19 -46.08 29.98
CA VAL A 26 -8.42 -45.51 31.10
C VAL A 26 -8.95 -44.13 31.39
N LEU A 27 -9.43 -43.93 32.62
CA LEU A 27 -10.00 -42.65 33.07
C LEU A 27 -8.98 -41.51 32.93
N GLY A 28 -9.44 -40.36 32.43
CA GLY A 28 -8.63 -39.15 32.25
C GLY A 28 -7.67 -39.19 31.05
N VAL A 29 -7.74 -40.22 30.20
CA VAL A 29 -6.93 -40.33 28.97
C VAL A 29 -7.76 -39.98 27.74
N SER A 30 -7.18 -39.21 26.81
CA SER A 30 -7.88 -38.87 25.57
C SER A 30 -8.02 -40.08 24.64
N PRO A 31 -9.09 -40.16 23.82
CA PRO A 31 -9.27 -41.26 22.87
C PRO A 31 -8.09 -41.49 21.91
N LYS A 32 -7.30 -40.43 21.65
CA LYS A 32 -6.11 -40.48 20.79
C LYS A 32 -4.89 -41.08 21.49
N GLU A 33 -4.87 -41.07 22.83
CA GLU A 33 -3.76 -41.53 23.67
C GLU A 33 -4.04 -42.89 24.32
N LEU A 34 -5.27 -43.42 24.23
CA LEU A 34 -5.64 -44.72 24.82
C LEU A 34 -4.74 -45.89 24.39
N ASN A 35 -4.16 -45.84 23.19
CA ASN A 35 -3.22 -46.86 22.72
C ASN A 35 -1.87 -46.84 23.47
N LEU A 36 -1.53 -45.71 24.11
CA LEU A 36 -0.31 -45.57 24.90
C LEU A 36 -0.47 -46.22 26.29
N TYR A 37 -1.70 -46.45 26.74
CA TYR A 37 -2.04 -47.00 28.05
C TYR A 37 -2.45 -48.47 27.96
N GLN A 38 -1.53 -49.31 27.47
CA GLN A 38 -1.72 -50.75 27.35
C GLN A 38 -0.57 -51.51 28.03
N PRO A 39 -0.85 -52.52 28.87
CA PRO A 39 0.19 -53.34 29.49
C PRO A 39 0.95 -54.18 28.44
N ASP A 40 2.20 -54.50 28.75
CA ASP A 40 2.98 -55.50 28.02
C ASP A 40 2.54 -56.94 28.37
N GLU A 41 3.13 -57.94 27.71
CA GLU A 41 2.83 -59.36 27.93
C GLU A 41 3.03 -59.82 29.39
N ASN A 42 3.82 -59.08 30.17
CA ASN A 42 4.12 -59.37 31.57
C ASN A 42 3.28 -58.53 32.55
N GLY A 43 2.35 -57.70 32.06
CA GLY A 43 1.54 -56.81 32.89
C GLY A 43 2.23 -55.52 33.32
N ASN A 44 3.41 -55.21 32.78
CA ASN A 44 4.12 -53.96 33.06
C ASN A 44 3.75 -52.87 32.05
N TRP A 45 3.99 -51.62 32.43
CA TRP A 45 3.77 -50.45 31.60
C TRP A 45 4.91 -49.45 31.77
N LYS A 46 5.27 -48.78 30.68
CA LYS A 46 6.37 -47.81 30.66
C LYS A 46 5.78 -46.40 30.68
N CYS A 47 6.22 -45.58 31.64
CA CYS A 47 5.89 -44.16 31.71
C CYS A 47 6.17 -43.46 30.37
N LEU A 48 5.32 -42.53 29.94
CA LEU A 48 5.33 -42.00 28.57
C LEU A 48 6.63 -41.27 28.22
N ASN A 49 7.08 -40.37 29.09
CA ASN A 49 8.26 -39.52 28.89
C ASN A 49 9.43 -39.88 29.82
N SER A 50 9.43 -41.09 30.39
CA SER A 50 10.57 -41.57 31.17
C SER A 50 10.94 -43.01 30.82
N SER A 51 12.11 -43.45 31.27
CA SER A 51 12.53 -44.84 31.13
C SER A 51 12.01 -45.74 32.26
N LYS A 52 11.26 -45.20 33.23
CA LYS A 52 10.72 -45.96 34.35
C LYS A 52 9.62 -46.91 33.85
N VAL A 53 9.66 -48.14 34.33
CA VAL A 53 8.67 -49.20 34.08
C VAL A 53 8.02 -49.55 35.41
N ILE A 54 6.70 -49.59 35.42
CA ILE A 54 5.85 -49.88 36.58
C ILE A 54 4.88 -51.03 36.25
N SER A 55 4.22 -51.61 37.25
CA SER A 55 3.09 -52.51 36.98
C SER A 55 1.93 -51.68 36.42
N PHE A 56 1.20 -52.18 35.42
CA PHE A 56 0.03 -51.46 34.88
C PHE A 56 -1.08 -51.26 35.93
N SER A 57 -1.07 -52.05 37.01
CA SER A 57 -1.95 -51.85 38.17
C SER A 57 -1.67 -50.57 38.95
N GLN A 58 -0.53 -49.92 38.72
CA GLN A 58 -0.12 -48.65 39.33
C GLN A 58 -0.56 -47.45 38.47
N VAL A 59 -1.35 -47.67 37.43
CA VAL A 59 -1.97 -46.57 36.67
C VAL A 59 -3.29 -46.22 37.35
N ASN A 60 -3.46 -44.96 37.71
CA ASN A 60 -4.59 -44.43 38.48
C ASN A 60 -4.76 -45.12 39.85
N ASP A 61 -3.66 -45.31 40.58
CA ASP A 61 -3.66 -45.94 41.91
C ASP A 61 -3.61 -44.94 43.09
N ASP A 62 -3.80 -43.65 42.79
CA ASP A 62 -3.69 -42.52 43.71
C ASP A 62 -2.24 -42.32 44.26
N TYR A 63 -1.22 -42.85 43.58
CA TYR A 63 0.18 -42.65 43.93
C TYR A 63 1.02 -42.23 42.72
N CYS A 64 1.81 -41.17 42.87
CA CYS A 64 2.65 -40.66 41.78
C CYS A 64 3.96 -41.45 41.66
N ASP A 65 3.95 -42.49 40.84
CA ASP A 65 5.10 -43.32 40.50
C ASP A 65 5.93 -42.75 39.35
N CYS A 66 5.31 -42.26 38.28
CA CYS A 66 6.08 -41.77 37.16
C CYS A 66 6.56 -40.33 37.41
N PRO A 67 7.84 -40.01 37.12
CA PRO A 67 8.37 -38.66 37.32
C PRO A 67 7.72 -37.61 36.39
N ASP A 68 7.13 -38.05 35.29
CA ASP A 68 6.36 -37.23 34.34
C ASP A 68 4.85 -37.21 34.66
N GLY A 69 4.41 -37.94 35.70
CA GLY A 69 3.01 -38.04 36.14
C GLY A 69 2.07 -38.73 35.15
N SER A 70 2.62 -39.48 34.20
CA SER A 70 1.84 -40.12 33.14
C SER A 70 1.03 -41.33 33.61
N ASP A 71 1.35 -41.88 34.77
CA ASP A 71 0.66 -42.96 35.47
C ASP A 71 -0.66 -42.55 36.10
N GLU A 72 -0.84 -41.27 36.42
CA GLU A 72 -2.04 -40.76 37.11
C GLU A 72 -2.86 -39.80 36.22
N PRO A 73 -3.33 -40.21 35.02
CA PRO A 73 -4.18 -39.36 34.18
C PRO A 73 -5.60 -39.16 34.75
N GLY A 74 -6.07 -40.09 35.60
CA GLY A 74 -7.41 -40.15 36.15
C GLY A 74 -7.54 -39.69 37.60
N THR A 75 -6.44 -39.31 38.26
CA THR A 75 -6.42 -38.94 39.69
C THR A 75 -5.68 -37.61 39.91
N SER A 76 -5.70 -37.11 41.16
CA SER A 76 -4.99 -35.89 41.57
C SER A 76 -3.58 -36.14 42.13
N ALA A 77 -3.05 -37.36 42.07
CA ALA A 77 -1.86 -37.75 42.82
C ALA A 77 -0.55 -37.11 42.32
N CYS A 78 -0.45 -36.80 41.02
CA CYS A 78 0.73 -36.18 40.43
C CYS A 78 0.57 -34.66 40.24
N GLN A 79 1.52 -33.87 40.73
CA GLN A 79 1.50 -32.39 40.65
C GLN A 79 1.52 -31.83 39.21
N ASN A 80 2.17 -32.52 38.28
CA ASN A 80 2.22 -32.13 36.86
C ASN A 80 1.22 -32.91 36.00
N GLY A 81 0.27 -33.60 36.62
CA GLY A 81 -0.74 -34.40 35.95
C GLY A 81 -1.80 -33.55 35.24
N ARG A 82 -2.49 -34.18 34.30
CA ARG A 82 -3.63 -33.60 33.59
C ARG A 82 -4.69 -34.66 33.40
N PHE A 83 -5.95 -34.26 33.51
CA PHE A 83 -7.11 -35.11 33.34
C PHE A 83 -7.87 -34.68 32.08
N PHE A 84 -8.25 -35.64 31.25
CA PHE A 84 -9.02 -35.39 30.03
C PHE A 84 -10.53 -35.52 30.27
N CYS A 85 -11.25 -34.40 30.21
CA CYS A 85 -12.71 -34.40 30.14
C CYS A 85 -13.14 -34.72 28.70
N VAL A 86 -13.90 -35.81 28.51
CA VAL A 86 -14.41 -36.18 27.19
C VAL A 86 -15.46 -35.16 26.72
N ASN A 87 -16.29 -34.65 27.64
CA ASN A 87 -17.32 -33.64 27.40
C ASN A 87 -18.18 -33.98 26.17
N LYS A 88 -18.70 -35.21 26.11
CA LYS A 88 -19.42 -35.72 24.94
C LYS A 88 -20.56 -34.76 24.53
N GLY A 89 -20.58 -34.36 23.26
CA GLY A 89 -21.55 -33.38 22.75
C GLY A 89 -21.10 -31.92 22.87
N TYR A 90 -19.97 -31.67 23.53
CA TYR A 90 -19.31 -30.36 23.65
C TYR A 90 -17.81 -30.48 23.32
N ILE A 91 -17.02 -29.46 23.70
CA ILE A 91 -15.59 -29.38 23.46
C ILE A 91 -14.85 -30.17 24.56
N SER A 92 -14.14 -31.22 24.17
CA SER A 92 -13.24 -31.96 25.05
C SER A 92 -12.07 -31.08 25.49
N THR A 93 -11.67 -31.18 26.76
CA THR A 93 -10.63 -30.32 27.33
C THR A 93 -9.77 -31.08 28.34
N TYR A 94 -8.55 -30.59 28.57
CA TYR A 94 -7.75 -31.04 29.70
C TYR A 94 -7.93 -30.08 30.87
N ILE A 95 -8.06 -30.64 32.06
CA ILE A 95 -7.95 -29.92 33.32
C ILE A 95 -6.67 -30.35 34.06
N PRO A 96 -6.08 -29.48 34.89
CA PRO A 96 -5.04 -29.86 35.84
C PRO A 96 -5.50 -31.00 36.76
N SER A 97 -4.60 -31.94 37.11
CA SER A 97 -4.91 -33.07 38.00
C SER A 97 -5.40 -32.65 39.40
N ASN A 98 -4.97 -31.49 39.89
CA ASN A 98 -5.41 -30.98 41.19
C ASN A 98 -6.88 -30.54 41.26
N ARG A 99 -7.61 -30.61 40.14
CA ARG A 99 -9.06 -30.39 40.03
C ARG A 99 -9.86 -31.68 39.95
N VAL A 100 -9.20 -32.83 40.05
CA VAL A 100 -9.88 -34.12 40.07
C VAL A 100 -10.28 -34.43 41.51
N ASN A 101 -11.57 -34.67 41.75
CA ASN A 101 -12.15 -34.89 43.08
C ASN A 101 -11.80 -33.80 44.11
N ASP A 102 -11.79 -32.53 43.70
CA ASP A 102 -11.53 -31.39 44.58
C ASP A 102 -12.83 -30.79 45.17
N GLY A 103 -13.99 -31.31 44.75
CA GLY A 103 -15.31 -30.88 45.19
C GLY A 103 -15.91 -29.75 44.36
N LEU A 104 -15.30 -29.41 43.21
CA LEU A 104 -15.81 -28.44 42.23
C LEU A 104 -16.03 -29.13 40.88
N CYS A 105 -17.16 -28.85 40.22
CA CYS A 105 -17.45 -29.40 38.90
C CYS A 105 -16.77 -28.56 37.80
N ASP A 106 -15.58 -28.96 37.37
CA ASP A 106 -14.80 -28.34 36.29
C ASP A 106 -15.11 -28.93 34.91
N CYS A 107 -15.27 -30.26 34.79
CA CYS A 107 -15.73 -30.88 33.54
C CYS A 107 -17.24 -30.65 33.35
N CYS A 108 -17.70 -30.40 32.12
CA CYS A 108 -19.15 -30.25 31.89
C CYS A 108 -19.90 -31.57 32.03
N ASP A 109 -19.22 -32.69 31.83
CA ASP A 109 -19.79 -34.03 31.98
C ASP A 109 -19.71 -34.55 33.43
N GLY A 110 -19.07 -33.80 34.33
CA GLY A 110 -18.87 -34.15 35.73
C GLY A 110 -17.88 -35.31 35.96
N SER A 111 -17.09 -35.68 34.95
CA SER A 111 -16.17 -36.84 35.00
C SER A 111 -14.99 -36.65 35.95
N ASP A 112 -14.69 -35.42 36.34
CA ASP A 112 -13.67 -35.03 37.31
C ASP A 112 -14.03 -35.39 38.75
N GLU A 113 -15.33 -35.43 39.09
CA GLU A 113 -15.83 -35.70 40.45
C GLU A 113 -16.42 -37.12 40.55
N TYR A 114 -15.71 -38.11 40.01
CA TYR A 114 -16.16 -39.51 39.94
C TYR A 114 -16.25 -40.21 41.31
N MET A 115 -15.62 -39.67 42.35
CA MET A 115 -15.75 -40.17 43.72
C MET A 115 -17.06 -39.72 44.41
N GLU A 116 -17.89 -38.93 43.72
CA GLU A 116 -19.16 -38.40 44.23
C GLU A 116 -19.03 -37.60 45.55
N ILE A 117 -17.90 -36.91 45.76
CA ILE A 117 -17.74 -35.93 46.85
C ILE A 117 -18.81 -34.82 46.72
N VAL A 118 -19.07 -34.43 45.47
CA VAL A 118 -20.16 -33.56 45.04
C VAL A 118 -20.87 -34.21 43.85
N HIS A 119 -22.18 -33.96 43.69
CA HIS A 119 -22.92 -34.43 42.52
C HIS A 119 -22.83 -33.40 41.39
N CYS A 120 -22.14 -33.74 40.31
CA CYS A 120 -22.02 -32.92 39.11
C CYS A 120 -23.03 -33.35 38.05
N GLU A 121 -23.96 -32.46 37.70
CA GLU A 121 -24.89 -32.67 36.58
C GLU A 121 -24.16 -32.47 35.24
N ASN A 122 -24.53 -33.26 34.23
CA ASN A 122 -23.97 -33.11 32.89
C ASN A 122 -24.59 -31.88 32.18
N THR A 123 -23.80 -30.82 32.08
CA THR A 123 -24.17 -29.53 31.46
C THR A 123 -23.62 -29.37 30.04
N CYS A 124 -23.03 -30.42 29.45
CA CYS A 124 -22.37 -30.31 28.15
C CYS A 124 -23.30 -29.90 27.02
N ASN A 125 -24.53 -30.40 26.99
CA ASN A 125 -25.51 -30.04 25.94
C ASN A 125 -25.91 -28.57 26.01
N GLU A 126 -26.05 -28.01 27.22
CA GLU A 126 -26.38 -26.60 27.41
C GLU A 126 -25.21 -25.71 26.99
N LYS A 127 -23.99 -26.04 27.42
CA LYS A 127 -22.77 -25.35 26.99
C LYS A 127 -22.56 -25.42 25.48
N ALA A 128 -22.90 -26.56 24.86
CA ALA A 128 -22.85 -26.74 23.42
C ALA A 128 -23.86 -25.86 22.67
N ALA A 129 -25.10 -25.77 23.16
CA ALA A 129 -26.11 -24.90 22.57
C ALA A 129 -25.68 -23.43 22.60
N VAL A 130 -25.20 -22.95 23.76
CA VAL A 130 -24.68 -21.58 23.90
C VAL A 130 -23.50 -21.32 22.96
N TYR A 131 -22.53 -22.24 22.90
CA TYR A 131 -21.38 -22.12 21.99
C TYR A 131 -21.80 -22.06 20.51
N LEU A 132 -22.73 -22.92 20.08
CA LEU A 132 -23.21 -22.94 18.71
C LEU A 132 -23.98 -21.66 18.36
N ASP A 133 -24.78 -21.14 19.28
CA ASP A 133 -25.48 -19.87 19.09
C ASP A 133 -24.49 -18.71 18.92
N GLU A 134 -23.47 -18.60 19.79
CA GLU A 134 -22.40 -17.60 19.68
C GLU A 134 -21.60 -17.73 18.36
N LEU A 135 -21.29 -18.96 17.95
CA LEU A 135 -20.59 -19.26 16.70
C LEU A 135 -21.41 -18.82 15.49
N ASN A 136 -22.69 -19.17 15.47
CA ASN A 136 -23.62 -18.82 14.40
C ASN A 136 -23.84 -17.31 14.35
N GLU A 137 -23.95 -16.65 15.49
CA GLU A 137 -24.06 -15.19 15.55
C GLU A 137 -22.80 -14.52 15.00
N HIS A 138 -21.60 -14.93 15.42
CA HIS A 138 -20.33 -14.44 14.88
C HIS A 138 -20.25 -14.62 13.36
N ASN A 139 -20.50 -15.83 12.86
CA ASN A 139 -20.44 -16.12 11.43
C ASN A 139 -21.50 -15.34 10.63
N ASN A 140 -22.70 -15.12 11.18
CA ASN A 140 -23.73 -14.31 10.53
C ASN A 140 -23.34 -12.83 10.46
N GLN A 141 -22.66 -12.29 11.48
CA GLN A 141 -22.10 -10.93 11.43
C GLN A 141 -21.05 -10.81 10.34
N VAL A 142 -20.11 -11.76 10.27
CA VAL A 142 -19.08 -11.81 9.22
C VAL A 142 -19.71 -11.88 7.84
N ARG A 143 -20.71 -12.76 7.64
CA ARG A 143 -21.43 -12.90 6.37
C ARG A 143 -22.08 -11.59 5.93
N LYS A 144 -22.85 -10.96 6.81
CA LYS A 144 -23.51 -9.67 6.51
C LYS A 144 -22.51 -8.57 6.21
N GLY A 145 -21.38 -8.53 6.93
CA GLY A 145 -20.29 -7.60 6.67
C GLY A 145 -19.65 -7.83 5.29
N ILE A 146 -19.41 -9.09 4.91
CA ILE A 146 -18.91 -9.44 3.57
C ILE A 146 -19.91 -9.03 2.48
N ASP A 147 -21.20 -9.27 2.68
CA ASP A 147 -22.24 -8.89 1.71
C ASP A 147 -22.16 -7.38 1.39
N ILE A 148 -22.08 -6.53 2.43
CA ILE A 148 -21.95 -5.06 2.29
C ILE A 148 -20.59 -4.69 1.68
N ARG A 149 -19.51 -5.34 2.11
CA ARG A 149 -18.18 -5.12 1.57
C ARG A 149 -18.14 -5.37 0.06
N ASN A 150 -18.78 -6.45 -0.40
CA ASN A 150 -18.87 -6.79 -1.81
C ASN A 150 -19.66 -5.74 -2.62
N GLU A 151 -20.67 -5.11 -2.01
CA GLU A 151 -21.32 -3.94 -2.63
C GLU A 151 -20.36 -2.76 -2.77
N TRP A 152 -19.50 -2.52 -1.77
CA TRP A 152 -18.49 -1.47 -1.84
C TRP A 152 -17.38 -1.77 -2.86
N VAL A 153 -16.95 -3.02 -2.99
CA VAL A 153 -16.00 -3.44 -4.04
C VAL A 153 -16.58 -3.12 -5.42
N ARG A 154 -17.81 -3.56 -5.71
CA ARG A 154 -18.46 -3.26 -6.99
C ARG A 154 -18.64 -1.76 -7.23
N ALA A 155 -19.00 -1.00 -6.18
CA ALA A 155 -19.13 0.45 -6.29
C ALA A 155 -17.77 1.14 -6.55
N ALA A 156 -16.68 0.60 -6.00
CA ALA A 156 -15.34 1.10 -6.23
C ALA A 156 -14.87 0.82 -7.67
N GLU A 157 -15.14 -0.38 -8.21
CA GLU A 157 -14.87 -0.73 -9.60
C GLU A 157 -15.54 0.26 -10.57
N VAL A 158 -16.82 0.58 -10.35
CA VAL A 158 -17.54 1.56 -11.18
C VAL A 158 -16.88 2.94 -11.10
N LYS A 159 -16.54 3.42 -9.90
CA LYS A 159 -15.84 4.71 -9.72
C LYS A 159 -14.47 4.73 -10.40
N ASN A 160 -13.73 3.63 -10.32
CA ASN A 160 -12.44 3.48 -11.00
C ASN A 160 -12.58 3.56 -12.52
N GLU A 161 -13.58 2.90 -13.09
CA GLU A 161 -13.87 2.99 -14.52
C GLU A 161 -14.30 4.39 -14.95
N GLU A 162 -15.14 5.07 -14.16
CA GLU A 162 -15.53 6.46 -14.40
C GLU A 162 -14.33 7.40 -14.39
N LEU A 163 -13.45 7.26 -13.39
CA LEU A 163 -12.23 8.07 -13.27
C LEU A 163 -11.31 7.86 -14.47
N LYS A 164 -11.14 6.61 -14.90
CA LYS A 164 -10.37 6.26 -16.10
C LYS A 164 -10.95 6.88 -17.37
N LYS A 165 -12.27 6.88 -17.53
CA LYS A 165 -12.94 7.55 -18.66
C LYS A 165 -12.66 9.05 -18.66
N ILE A 166 -12.79 9.71 -17.50
CA ILE A 166 -12.50 11.15 -17.36
C ILE A 166 -11.03 11.42 -17.71
N TYR A 167 -10.11 10.60 -17.24
CA TYR A 167 -8.68 10.70 -17.56
C TYR A 167 -8.41 10.60 -19.06
N ASP A 168 -9.01 9.62 -19.74
CA ASP A 168 -8.86 9.41 -21.19
C ASP A 168 -9.49 10.57 -21.99
N GLU A 169 -10.67 11.04 -21.57
CA GLU A 169 -11.35 12.19 -22.17
C GLU A 169 -10.51 13.47 -22.03
N ASN A 170 -9.97 13.76 -20.85
CA ASN A 170 -9.13 14.93 -20.61
C ASN A 170 -7.82 14.85 -21.40
N ASN A 171 -7.22 13.66 -21.52
CA ASN A 171 -6.05 13.46 -22.38
C ASN A 171 -6.38 13.79 -23.86
N SER A 172 -7.54 13.36 -24.36
CA SER A 172 -7.97 13.64 -25.73
C SER A 172 -8.23 15.14 -25.97
N LYS A 173 -8.84 15.84 -25.00
CA LYS A 173 -9.05 17.29 -25.03
C LYS A 173 -7.71 18.03 -25.01
N MET A 174 -6.79 17.61 -24.14
CA MET A 174 -5.46 18.18 -24.02
C MET A 174 -4.69 18.08 -25.35
N LEU A 175 -4.75 16.93 -26.04
CA LEU A 175 -4.14 16.76 -27.37
C LEU A 175 -4.75 17.69 -28.43
N ALA A 176 -6.08 17.84 -28.45
CA ALA A 176 -6.78 18.73 -29.38
C ALA A 176 -6.42 20.21 -29.12
N THR A 177 -6.42 20.62 -27.85
CA THR A 177 -6.03 21.98 -27.42
C THR A 177 -4.56 22.26 -27.73
N MET A 178 -3.67 21.28 -27.53
CA MET A 178 -2.25 21.40 -27.89
C MET A 178 -2.05 21.62 -29.39
N LYS A 179 -2.79 20.86 -30.22
CA LYS A 179 -2.76 21.08 -31.68
C LYS A 179 -3.22 22.49 -32.04
N ARG A 180 -4.31 22.97 -31.42
CA ARG A 180 -4.82 24.34 -31.65
C ARG A 180 -3.84 25.42 -31.19
N LYS A 181 -3.19 25.24 -30.03
CA LYS A 181 -2.12 26.09 -29.51
C LYS A 181 -0.97 26.22 -30.51
N ASN A 182 -0.48 25.09 -31.03
CA ASN A 182 0.60 25.06 -32.01
C ASN A 182 0.21 25.70 -33.35
N GLU A 183 -1.02 25.49 -33.81
CA GLU A 183 -1.54 26.14 -35.03
C GLU A 183 -1.61 27.66 -34.90
N LEU A 184 -2.13 28.16 -33.77
CA LEU A 184 -2.22 29.60 -33.48
C LEU A 184 -0.84 30.22 -33.30
N GLN A 185 0.09 29.55 -32.61
CA GLN A 185 1.48 29.98 -32.49
C GLN A 185 2.14 30.10 -33.87
N ALA A 186 1.98 29.08 -34.72
CA ALA A 186 2.53 29.12 -36.07
C ALA A 186 1.88 30.21 -36.95
N GLN A 187 0.60 30.53 -36.73
CA GLN A 187 -0.06 31.66 -37.39
C GLN A 187 0.51 33.01 -36.92
N LEU A 188 0.74 33.15 -35.61
CA LEU A 188 1.32 34.36 -35.02
C LEU A 188 2.73 34.60 -35.57
N ASP A 189 3.58 33.56 -35.57
CA ASP A 189 4.94 33.65 -36.10
C ASP A 189 4.97 34.00 -37.60
N ARG A 190 3.97 33.57 -38.37
CA ARG A 190 3.83 33.95 -39.79
C ARG A 190 3.45 35.42 -39.93
N MET A 191 2.44 35.89 -39.20
CA MET A 191 2.01 37.29 -39.25
C MET A 191 3.10 38.25 -38.76
N MET A 192 3.86 37.87 -37.73
CA MET A 192 5.01 38.65 -37.27
C MET A 192 6.08 38.76 -38.36
N ARG A 193 6.36 37.70 -39.13
CA ARG A 193 7.36 37.74 -40.22
C ARG A 193 6.94 38.60 -41.42
N GLU A 194 5.65 38.74 -41.69
CA GLU A 194 5.14 39.46 -42.87
C GLU A 194 5.05 40.98 -42.67
N ASN A 195 5.12 41.48 -41.43
CA ASN A 195 4.63 42.82 -41.08
C ASN A 195 5.69 43.81 -40.56
N VAL A 196 6.98 43.57 -40.79
CA VAL A 196 8.03 44.34 -40.09
C VAL A 196 8.83 45.30 -40.98
N ASP A 197 8.87 46.57 -40.53
CA ASP A 197 9.77 47.63 -40.96
C ASP A 197 11.21 47.30 -40.50
N ILE A 198 12.13 47.23 -41.47
CA ILE A 198 13.53 46.81 -41.33
C ILE A 198 14.28 47.63 -40.26
N THR A 199 13.84 48.86 -40.00
CA THR A 199 14.48 49.76 -39.03
C THR A 199 14.07 49.50 -37.58
N GLN A 200 12.90 48.90 -37.37
CA GLN A 200 12.39 48.48 -36.06
C GLN A 200 12.82 47.05 -35.73
N LEU A 201 12.89 46.16 -36.73
CA LEU A 201 13.52 44.84 -36.65
C LEU A 201 14.92 44.90 -36.02
N LEU A 202 15.78 45.79 -36.49
CA LEU A 202 17.16 45.85 -35.99
C LEU A 202 17.28 46.25 -34.51
N ASN A 203 16.29 46.94 -33.94
CA ASN A 203 16.29 47.31 -32.52
C ASN A 203 15.55 46.28 -31.66
N ASP A 204 14.42 45.79 -32.14
CA ASP A 204 13.60 44.82 -31.40
C ASP A 204 14.20 43.41 -31.50
N ASP A 205 14.79 43.00 -32.62
CA ASP A 205 15.55 41.75 -32.73
C ASP A 205 16.82 41.81 -31.89
N LEU A 206 17.51 42.96 -31.79
CA LEU A 206 18.70 43.09 -30.94
C LEU A 206 18.33 43.04 -29.46
N SER A 207 17.17 43.59 -29.08
CA SER A 207 16.62 43.50 -27.73
C SER A 207 16.11 42.09 -27.41
N SER A 208 15.42 41.45 -28.36
CA SER A 208 14.90 40.08 -28.24
C SER A 208 16.02 39.04 -28.23
N MET A 209 17.05 39.22 -29.06
CA MET A 209 18.27 38.41 -29.02
C MET A 209 18.99 38.59 -27.69
N LYS A 210 19.07 39.83 -27.16
CA LYS A 210 19.63 40.06 -25.82
C LYS A 210 18.84 39.33 -24.74
N GLU A 211 17.52 39.44 -24.75
CA GLU A 211 16.66 38.78 -23.76
C GLU A 211 16.69 37.25 -23.89
N THR A 212 16.74 36.73 -25.11
CA THR A 212 16.92 35.29 -25.38
C THR A 212 18.29 34.81 -24.89
N VAL A 213 19.35 35.59 -25.12
CA VAL A 213 20.70 35.29 -24.62
C VAL A 213 20.73 35.33 -23.09
N ASP A 214 20.10 36.33 -22.46
CA ASP A 214 20.00 36.44 -21.00
C ASP A 214 19.25 35.24 -20.40
N LEU A 215 18.17 34.81 -21.05
CA LEU A 215 17.41 33.62 -20.66
C LEU A 215 18.21 32.32 -20.86
N LEU A 216 18.94 32.18 -21.97
CA LEU A 216 19.81 31.02 -22.21
C LEU A 216 20.98 30.98 -21.23
N LEU A 217 21.51 32.13 -20.83
CA LEU A 217 22.55 32.24 -19.80
C LEU A 217 22.00 31.85 -18.42
N LEU A 218 20.77 32.25 -18.10
CA LEU A 218 20.06 31.83 -16.88
C LEU A 218 19.79 30.32 -16.88
N GLU A 219 19.27 29.78 -17.98
CA GLU A 219 18.98 28.35 -18.15
C GLU A 219 20.27 27.52 -18.06
N ARG A 220 21.35 27.97 -18.72
CA ARG A 220 22.69 27.38 -18.55
C ARG A 220 23.13 27.40 -17.09
N SER A 221 22.92 28.51 -16.37
CA SER A 221 23.29 28.61 -14.95
C SER A 221 22.49 27.64 -14.08
N GLU A 222 21.22 27.40 -14.42
CA GLU A 222 20.37 26.46 -13.72
C GLU A 222 20.77 25.01 -14.03
N PHE A 223 21.03 24.68 -15.29
CA PHE A 223 21.54 23.37 -15.68
C PHE A 223 22.88 23.05 -15.02
N ILE A 224 23.80 24.01 -14.94
CA ILE A 224 25.07 23.84 -14.22
C ILE A 224 24.81 23.51 -12.74
N LYS A 225 23.87 24.20 -12.08
CA LYS A 225 23.50 23.90 -10.68
C LYS A 225 22.90 22.51 -10.53
N ARG A 226 21.97 22.12 -11.40
CA ARG A 226 21.32 20.80 -11.38
C ARG A 226 22.33 19.68 -11.64
N MET A 227 23.23 19.89 -12.60
CA MET A 227 24.28 18.94 -12.94
C MET A 227 25.22 18.74 -11.75
N LYS A 228 25.62 19.82 -11.07
CA LYS A 228 26.41 19.73 -9.83
C LYS A 228 25.72 18.93 -8.72
N ILE A 229 24.42 19.13 -8.51
CA ILE A 229 23.64 18.35 -7.53
C ILE A 229 23.65 16.86 -7.90
N LEU A 230 23.47 16.53 -9.18
CA LEU A 230 23.52 15.15 -9.67
C LEU A 230 24.91 14.54 -9.48
N GLU A 231 25.97 15.29 -9.77
CA GLU A 231 27.35 14.87 -9.52
C GLU A 231 27.60 14.60 -8.02
N ASP A 232 27.12 15.46 -7.13
CA ASP A 232 27.24 15.29 -5.68
C ASP A 232 26.49 14.02 -5.20
N ILE A 233 25.26 13.78 -5.69
CA ILE A 233 24.48 12.57 -5.37
C ILE A 233 25.20 11.30 -5.85
N LEU A 234 25.70 11.30 -7.09
CA LEU A 234 26.40 10.15 -7.66
C LEU A 234 27.72 9.88 -6.93
N LYS A 235 28.40 10.92 -6.47
CA LYS A 235 29.59 10.82 -5.63
C LYS A 235 29.29 10.26 -4.24
N ASP A 236 28.21 10.70 -3.59
CA ASP A 236 27.77 10.16 -2.30
C ASP A 236 27.37 8.68 -2.42
N MET A 237 26.63 8.33 -3.48
CA MET A 237 26.27 6.95 -3.79
C MET A 237 27.51 6.07 -4.03
N ALA A 238 28.48 6.55 -4.82
CA ALA A 238 29.68 5.78 -5.15
C ALA A 238 30.66 5.63 -3.98
N SER A 239 30.71 6.63 -3.08
CA SER A 239 31.54 6.60 -1.86
C SER A 239 30.90 5.78 -0.73
N GLY A 240 29.57 5.79 -0.63
CA GLY A 240 28.80 4.98 0.33
C GLY A 240 28.55 3.53 -0.10
N TYR A 241 28.96 3.13 -1.31
CA TYR A 241 28.75 1.78 -1.83
C TYR A 241 29.45 0.70 -0.99
N ASN A 242 28.67 -0.26 -0.48
CA ASN A 242 29.14 -1.41 0.28
C ASN A 242 29.12 -2.69 -0.58
N PRO A 243 30.29 -3.27 -0.92
CA PRO A 243 30.39 -4.43 -1.81
C PRO A 243 29.68 -5.72 -1.34
N ASN A 244 29.29 -5.81 -0.06
CA ASN A 244 28.61 -6.99 0.49
C ASN A 244 27.13 -7.07 0.09
N TYR A 245 26.50 -5.96 -0.30
CA TYR A 245 25.12 -5.95 -0.79
C TYR A 245 25.13 -6.11 -2.32
N GLN A 246 24.63 -7.26 -2.80
CA GLN A 246 24.70 -7.67 -4.20
C GLN A 246 23.61 -7.03 -5.08
N ASP A 247 23.36 -5.74 -4.92
CA ASP A 247 22.49 -5.02 -5.83
C ASP A 247 23.27 -4.70 -7.12
N MET A 248 22.92 -5.39 -8.21
CA MET A 248 23.59 -5.23 -9.50
C MET A 248 23.43 -3.84 -10.10
N ALA A 249 22.31 -3.16 -9.85
CA ALA A 249 22.06 -1.82 -10.38
C ALA A 249 22.89 -0.77 -9.65
N VAL A 250 22.96 -0.85 -8.32
CA VAL A 250 23.78 0.05 -7.50
C VAL A 250 25.27 -0.17 -7.78
N LYS A 251 25.70 -1.43 -7.96
CA LYS A 251 27.08 -1.76 -8.35
C LYS A 251 27.45 -1.20 -9.72
N ASP A 252 26.58 -1.36 -10.73
CA ASP A 252 26.82 -0.83 -12.08
C ASP A 252 26.88 0.70 -12.06
N ALA A 253 25.94 1.36 -11.37
CA ALA A 253 25.91 2.80 -11.24
C ALA A 253 27.14 3.37 -10.51
N ALA A 254 27.57 2.75 -9.41
CA ALA A 254 28.76 3.16 -8.66
C ALA A 254 30.08 2.92 -9.44
N SER A 255 30.13 1.87 -10.27
CA SER A 255 31.28 1.61 -11.14
C SER A 255 31.38 2.66 -12.26
N ARG A 256 30.27 2.93 -12.95
CA ARG A 256 30.21 3.93 -14.03
C ARG A 256 30.54 5.33 -13.56
N TRP A 257 30.09 5.72 -12.36
CA TRP A 257 30.47 7.01 -11.79
C TRP A 257 31.98 7.10 -11.53
N LYS A 258 32.60 6.03 -11.02
CA LYS A 258 34.07 5.98 -10.83
C LYS A 258 34.83 5.99 -12.16
N GLU A 259 34.26 5.44 -13.22
CA GLU A 259 34.81 5.54 -14.57
C GLU A 259 34.79 7.02 -15.05
N VAL A 260 33.67 7.72 -14.87
CA VAL A 260 33.55 9.15 -15.19
C VAL A 260 34.46 10.04 -14.31
N GLU A 261 34.69 9.68 -13.05
CA GLU A 261 35.61 10.41 -12.15
C GLU A 261 37.09 10.19 -12.52
N ASN A 262 37.45 8.98 -12.99
CA ASN A 262 38.81 8.62 -13.36
C ASN A 262 39.18 9.06 -14.78
N ASP A 263 38.23 9.00 -15.71
CA ASP A 263 38.30 9.69 -16.99
C ASP A 263 38.08 11.18 -16.70
N LYS A 264 39.11 11.84 -16.16
CA LYS A 264 39.16 13.31 -16.10
C LYS A 264 38.52 13.83 -17.38
N LEU A 265 37.43 14.57 -17.23
CA LEU A 265 36.71 15.22 -18.32
C LEU A 265 37.57 16.38 -18.90
N ASP A 266 38.81 16.07 -19.29
CA ASP A 266 39.73 16.87 -20.08
C ASP A 266 39.45 16.65 -21.59
N LEU A 267 38.19 16.32 -21.94
CA LEU A 267 37.72 16.36 -23.32
C LEU A 267 37.25 17.79 -23.63
N LEU A 268 38.24 18.61 -24.00
CA LEU A 268 38.10 19.73 -24.92
C LEU A 268 37.06 20.79 -24.55
N VAL A 269 37.06 21.24 -23.30
CA VAL A 269 37.03 22.69 -23.12
C VAL A 269 38.49 23.11 -23.26
N GLU A 270 38.96 23.29 -24.51
CA GLU A 270 39.94 24.36 -24.67
C GLU A 270 39.31 25.55 -23.94
N GLU A 271 40.08 26.27 -23.13
CA GLU A 271 39.77 27.66 -22.80
C GLU A 271 39.82 28.45 -24.12
N GLY A 272 38.97 28.08 -25.07
CA GLY A 272 38.62 28.86 -26.23
C GLY A 272 37.94 30.12 -25.71
N PRO A 273 37.90 31.16 -26.53
CA PRO A 273 37.77 32.54 -26.11
C PRO A 273 36.35 32.88 -25.65
N THR A 274 35.71 32.08 -24.79
CA THR A 274 34.31 32.23 -24.38
C THR A 274 34.15 33.26 -23.28
N ALA A 275 35.14 33.42 -22.38
CA ALA A 275 35.14 34.54 -21.44
C ALA A 275 35.43 35.86 -22.17
N GLU A 276 36.45 35.88 -23.04
CA GLU A 276 36.76 37.05 -23.88
C GLU A 276 35.64 37.38 -24.89
N LEU A 277 34.93 36.39 -25.46
CA LEU A 277 33.76 36.64 -26.30
C LEU A 277 32.59 37.22 -25.49
N VAL A 278 32.35 36.72 -24.27
CA VAL A 278 31.27 37.23 -23.42
C VAL A 278 31.57 38.66 -22.97
N ASP A 279 32.81 38.95 -22.57
CA ASP A 279 33.27 40.30 -22.23
C ASP A 279 33.22 41.23 -23.46
N ALA A 280 33.62 40.76 -24.64
CA ALA A 280 33.56 41.53 -25.88
C ALA A 280 32.12 41.79 -26.36
N VAL A 281 31.20 40.84 -26.13
CA VAL A 281 29.77 40.95 -26.43
C VAL A 281 29.10 41.89 -25.43
N GLU A 282 29.43 41.83 -24.14
CA GLU A 282 28.98 42.80 -23.13
C GLU A 282 29.47 44.22 -23.46
N GLU A 283 30.74 44.38 -23.85
CA GLU A 283 31.31 45.68 -24.24
C GLU A 283 30.65 46.26 -25.51
N HIS A 284 30.36 45.42 -26.51
CA HIS A 284 29.65 45.83 -27.72
C HIS A 284 28.17 46.15 -27.45
N LEU A 285 27.49 45.38 -26.60
CA LEU A 285 26.11 45.65 -26.18
C LEU A 285 26.02 46.92 -25.33
N ALA A 286 27.08 47.28 -24.59
CA ALA A 286 27.18 48.52 -23.83
C ALA A 286 27.38 49.77 -24.72
N MET A 287 27.76 49.63 -26.00
CA MET A 287 27.85 50.73 -26.96
C MET A 287 26.51 51.07 -27.64
N VAL A 288 25.52 50.17 -27.59
CA VAL A 288 24.18 50.34 -28.19
C VAL A 288 23.44 51.61 -27.69
N PRO A 289 23.53 52.03 -26.41
CA PRO A 289 22.93 53.27 -25.94
C PRO A 289 23.67 54.53 -26.40
N VAL A 290 24.96 54.44 -26.75
CA VAL A 290 25.79 55.60 -27.15
C VAL A 290 25.34 56.18 -28.49
N LEU A 291 24.73 55.36 -29.35
CA LEU A 291 24.10 55.78 -30.60
C LEU A 291 22.84 56.64 -30.40
N LYS A 292 22.28 56.69 -29.19
CA LYS A 292 21.13 57.57 -28.87
C LYS A 292 21.51 59.04 -28.68
N ALA A 293 22.80 59.40 -28.59
CA ALA A 293 23.19 60.68 -27.96
C ALA A 293 23.92 61.74 -28.81
N LYS A 294 24.33 61.52 -30.08
CA LYS A 294 24.95 62.62 -30.88
C LYS A 294 24.55 62.64 -32.36
N GLU A 295 24.31 63.86 -32.84
CA GLU A 295 23.78 64.31 -34.14
C GLU A 295 24.10 63.43 -35.38
N VAL A 296 23.01 63.10 -36.08
CA VAL A 296 22.79 62.10 -37.13
C VAL A 296 23.56 62.29 -38.46
N LYS A 297 24.38 63.34 -38.65
CA LYS A 297 24.90 63.65 -40.00
C LYS A 297 26.36 63.31 -40.30
N LYS A 298 27.19 62.96 -39.32
CA LYS A 298 28.65 62.78 -39.56
C LYS A 298 29.17 61.33 -39.53
N GLN A 299 28.32 60.33 -39.33
CA GLN A 299 28.77 58.94 -39.12
C GLN A 299 28.22 57.91 -40.11
N LYS A 300 27.72 58.33 -41.29
CA LYS A 300 27.28 57.37 -42.31
C LYS A 300 28.42 56.47 -42.82
N GLU A 301 29.66 56.94 -42.73
CA GLU A 301 30.87 56.18 -43.13
C GLU A 301 31.46 55.37 -41.97
N ALA A 302 31.36 55.85 -40.72
CA ALA A 302 31.84 55.13 -39.53
C ALA A 302 30.91 53.99 -39.10
N SER A 303 29.59 54.15 -39.28
CA SER A 303 28.58 53.14 -38.97
C SER A 303 28.66 51.95 -39.94
N ASN A 304 28.96 52.18 -41.22
CA ASN A 304 29.14 51.09 -42.19
C ASN A 304 30.39 50.25 -41.90
N GLY A 305 31.47 50.87 -41.42
CA GLY A 305 32.69 50.15 -41.03
C GLY A 305 32.51 49.28 -39.79
N LEU A 306 31.76 49.77 -38.79
CA LEU A 306 31.44 49.02 -37.58
C LEU A 306 30.47 47.87 -37.89
N ILE A 307 29.45 48.11 -38.72
CA ILE A 307 28.49 47.10 -39.16
C ILE A 307 29.16 46.00 -40.00
N ASP A 308 30.12 46.33 -40.87
CA ASP A 308 30.87 45.32 -41.64
C ASP A 308 31.82 44.50 -40.76
N GLN A 309 32.42 45.10 -39.72
CA GLN A 309 33.21 44.37 -38.73
C GLN A 309 32.33 43.44 -37.87
N THR A 310 31.17 43.91 -37.42
CA THR A 310 30.21 43.08 -36.67
C THR A 310 29.63 41.96 -37.55
N LYS A 311 29.38 42.22 -38.84
CA LYS A 311 28.98 41.19 -39.81
C LYS A 311 30.07 40.15 -40.03
N GLN A 312 31.34 40.55 -40.15
CA GLN A 312 32.45 39.60 -40.27
C GLN A 312 32.59 38.72 -39.03
N LEU A 313 32.44 39.29 -37.82
CA LEU A 313 32.47 38.54 -36.56
C LEU A 313 31.27 37.59 -36.41
N LEU A 314 30.08 38.02 -36.82
CA LEU A 314 28.88 37.17 -36.87
C LEU A 314 28.97 36.09 -37.94
N PHE A 315 29.59 36.36 -39.10
CA PHE A 315 29.83 35.35 -40.14
C PHE A 315 30.82 34.28 -39.69
N SER A 316 31.89 34.66 -38.97
CA SER A 316 32.83 33.69 -38.40
C SER A 316 32.22 32.88 -37.24
N ALA A 317 31.24 33.45 -36.53
CA ALA A 317 30.47 32.75 -35.50
C ALA A 317 29.34 31.87 -36.09
N ALA A 318 28.84 32.18 -37.29
CA ALA A 318 27.79 31.42 -37.95
C ALA A 318 28.31 30.09 -38.58
N GLU A 319 29.61 29.98 -38.86
CA GLU A 319 30.22 28.73 -39.35
C GLU A 319 30.19 27.59 -38.31
N SER A 320 30.04 27.90 -37.02
CA SER A 320 29.98 26.92 -35.92
C SER A 320 28.56 26.54 -35.48
N VAL A 321 27.52 27.21 -36.00
CA VAL A 321 26.11 26.99 -35.59
C VAL A 321 25.18 26.92 -36.83
N PRO A 322 24.83 25.71 -37.32
CA PRO A 322 24.13 25.50 -38.61
C PRO A 322 22.74 26.15 -38.73
N PHE A 323 22.12 26.56 -37.63
CA PHE A 323 20.77 27.13 -37.61
C PHE A 323 20.70 28.58 -38.13
N LEU A 324 21.80 29.34 -38.08
CA LEU A 324 21.79 30.78 -38.40
C LEU A 324 21.87 31.09 -39.91
N ASN A 325 22.19 30.10 -40.75
CA ASN A 325 22.48 30.30 -42.17
C ASN A 325 21.23 30.69 -43.02
N ASN A 326 20.02 30.44 -42.51
CA ASN A 326 18.77 30.71 -43.22
C ASN A 326 18.19 32.11 -42.96
N LEU A 327 18.75 32.91 -42.04
CA LEU A 327 18.20 34.21 -41.66
C LEU A 327 18.69 35.38 -42.52
N VAL A 328 19.85 35.24 -43.18
CA VAL A 328 20.56 36.35 -43.84
C VAL A 328 20.22 36.50 -45.34
N SER A 329 19.61 35.48 -45.97
CA SER A 329 19.38 35.46 -47.41
C SER A 329 17.93 35.76 -47.79
N GLY A 330 17.52 37.02 -47.74
CA GLY A 330 16.21 37.45 -48.23
C GLY A 330 16.17 38.94 -48.57
N LYS A 331 16.43 39.29 -49.84
CA LYS A 331 16.08 40.62 -50.40
C LYS A 331 14.78 40.50 -51.18
N LYS A 332 13.81 41.40 -50.92
CA LYS A 332 12.95 41.96 -51.97
C LYS A 332 12.22 43.24 -51.53
N GLU A 333 11.94 44.06 -52.53
CA GLU A 333 11.50 45.46 -52.49
C GLU A 333 10.07 45.65 -51.97
N THR A 334 9.84 46.84 -51.41
CA THR A 334 8.64 47.29 -50.72
C THR A 334 7.62 47.94 -51.64
N GLU A 335 6.34 47.64 -51.46
CA GLU A 335 5.23 48.57 -51.69
C GLU A 335 4.28 48.53 -50.48
N GLY A 336 3.92 49.71 -49.97
CA GLY A 336 3.20 49.86 -48.71
C GLY A 336 1.68 49.89 -48.87
N HIS A 337 0.98 49.20 -47.96
CA HIS A 337 -0.39 49.51 -47.58
C HIS A 337 -0.76 48.96 -46.18
N ASP A 338 -1.48 49.78 -45.42
CA ASP A 338 -2.32 49.52 -44.23
C ASP A 338 -1.71 48.88 -42.95
N SER A 339 -0.95 49.68 -42.20
CA SER A 339 -0.36 49.32 -40.89
C SER A 339 -1.35 49.18 -39.72
N GLU A 340 -2.57 49.74 -39.80
CA GLU A 340 -3.52 49.77 -38.67
C GLU A 340 -4.43 48.53 -38.59
N VAL A 341 -4.64 47.84 -39.72
CA VAL A 341 -5.46 46.61 -39.77
C VAL A 341 -4.67 45.40 -39.26
N SER A 342 -3.35 45.42 -39.43
CA SER A 342 -2.45 44.33 -39.07
C SER A 342 -2.14 44.24 -37.56
N SER A 343 -2.04 45.38 -36.86
CA SER A 343 -1.79 45.40 -35.41
C SER A 343 -2.96 44.86 -34.57
N LYS A 344 -4.21 45.23 -34.91
CA LYS A 344 -5.42 44.68 -34.26
C LYS A 344 -5.63 43.20 -34.55
N ALA A 345 -5.16 42.70 -35.70
CA ALA A 345 -5.24 41.28 -36.03
C ALA A 345 -4.23 40.46 -35.21
N LEU A 346 -3.00 40.97 -35.05
CA LEU A 346 -1.98 40.39 -34.18
C LEU A 346 -2.45 40.33 -32.72
N GLU A 347 -2.97 41.43 -32.17
CA GLU A 347 -3.44 41.51 -30.78
C GLU A 347 -4.59 40.52 -30.51
N ARG A 348 -5.51 40.32 -31.47
CA ARG A 348 -6.57 39.31 -31.37
C ARG A 348 -6.03 37.89 -31.37
N LEU A 349 -5.02 37.61 -32.20
CA LEU A 349 -4.43 36.29 -32.32
C LEU A 349 -3.61 35.93 -31.08
N GLU A 350 -2.87 36.90 -30.52
CA GLU A 350 -2.19 36.77 -29.23
C GLU A 350 -3.18 36.50 -28.10
N HIS A 351 -4.31 37.22 -28.04
CA HIS A 351 -5.36 36.97 -27.07
C HIS A 351 -5.90 35.54 -27.18
N GLN A 352 -6.25 35.09 -28.39
CA GLN A 352 -6.73 33.73 -28.63
C GLN A 352 -5.70 32.67 -28.23
N LEU A 353 -4.42 32.91 -28.53
CA LEU A 353 -3.33 32.02 -28.15
C LEU A 353 -3.18 31.93 -26.62
N ASN A 354 -3.28 33.05 -25.91
CA ASN A 354 -3.22 33.07 -24.46
C ASN A 354 -4.40 32.35 -23.79
N GLU A 355 -5.62 32.52 -24.32
CA GLU A 355 -6.79 31.76 -23.85
C GLU A 355 -6.59 30.25 -24.01
N VAL A 356 -6.12 29.81 -25.19
CA VAL A 356 -5.86 28.39 -25.46
C VAL A 356 -4.69 27.85 -24.63
N LYS A 357 -3.66 28.67 -24.37
CA LYS A 357 -2.55 28.32 -23.45
C LYS A 357 -3.08 28.07 -22.04
N TYR A 358 -3.89 28.99 -21.50
CA TYR A 358 -4.50 28.83 -20.18
C TYR A 358 -5.36 27.56 -20.08
N GLN A 359 -6.18 27.29 -21.09
CA GLN A 359 -6.99 26.06 -21.14
C GLN A 359 -6.13 24.79 -21.16
N TYR A 360 -5.01 24.80 -21.89
CA TYR A 360 -4.08 23.66 -21.91
C TYR A 360 -3.42 23.44 -20.55
N ASP A 361 -2.95 24.51 -19.90
CA ASP A 361 -2.27 24.43 -18.61
C ASP A 361 -3.23 23.98 -17.48
N ASP A 362 -4.50 24.39 -17.55
CA ASP A 362 -5.57 23.94 -16.66
C ASP A 362 -5.86 22.44 -16.84
N LEU A 363 -6.07 21.99 -18.09
CA LEU A 363 -6.24 20.57 -18.40
C LEU A 363 -5.04 19.72 -17.98
N GLN A 364 -3.82 20.24 -18.15
CA GLN A 364 -2.60 19.56 -17.73
C GLN A 364 -2.54 19.40 -16.20
N SER A 365 -2.93 20.44 -15.47
CA SER A 365 -3.01 20.42 -14.00
C SER A 365 -4.07 19.45 -13.50
N GLU A 366 -5.25 19.42 -14.15
CA GLU A 366 -6.30 18.45 -13.87
C GLU A 366 -5.85 17.02 -14.14
N GLN A 367 -5.18 16.77 -15.27
CA GLN A 367 -4.65 15.46 -15.63
C GLN A 367 -3.63 14.95 -14.61
N ALA A 368 -2.77 15.85 -14.09
CA ALA A 368 -1.81 15.51 -13.04
C ALA A 368 -2.52 15.09 -11.74
N ARG A 369 -3.58 15.80 -11.33
CA ARG A 369 -4.39 15.44 -10.15
C ARG A 369 -5.10 14.11 -10.33
N LEU A 370 -5.70 13.87 -11.49
CA LEU A 370 -6.35 12.59 -11.81
C LEU A 370 -5.35 11.44 -11.81
N PHE A 371 -4.14 11.66 -12.35
CA PHE A 371 -3.07 10.66 -12.33
C PHE A 371 -2.60 10.35 -10.91
N GLU A 372 -2.48 11.36 -10.05
CA GLU A 372 -2.13 11.16 -8.65
C GLU A 372 -3.21 10.38 -7.91
N ASP A 373 -4.48 10.77 -8.05
CA ASP A 373 -5.63 10.06 -7.46
C ASP A 373 -5.71 8.61 -7.96
N MET A 374 -5.45 8.36 -9.24
CA MET A 374 -5.40 7.01 -9.82
C MET A 374 -4.29 6.13 -9.24
N ASN A 375 -3.19 6.71 -8.76
CA ASN A 375 -2.03 5.99 -8.22
C ASN A 375 -1.96 5.97 -6.69
N GLU A 376 -2.93 6.58 -5.98
CA GLU A 376 -3.01 6.47 -4.52
C GLU A 376 -3.15 4.99 -4.11
N PRO A 377 -2.44 4.54 -3.05
CA PRO A 377 -2.46 3.15 -2.62
C PRO A 377 -3.88 2.71 -2.21
N HIS A 378 -4.36 1.66 -2.86
CA HIS A 378 -5.75 1.22 -2.91
C HIS A 378 -6.33 0.59 -1.63
N GLY A 379 -5.67 0.72 -0.47
CA GLY A 379 -6.19 0.20 0.81
C GLY A 379 -6.59 -1.29 0.74
N TRP A 380 -7.72 -1.66 1.37
CA TRP A 380 -8.29 -3.01 1.27
C TRP A 380 -9.01 -3.20 -0.08
N ASP A 381 -8.58 -4.18 -0.89
CA ASP A 381 -9.23 -4.63 -2.14
C ASP A 381 -9.82 -3.49 -3.01
N ASP A 382 -9.11 -2.36 -3.11
CA ASP A 382 -9.53 -1.18 -3.88
C ASP A 382 -10.85 -0.51 -3.43
N ILE A 383 -11.30 -0.80 -2.21
CA ILE A 383 -12.50 -0.18 -1.62
C ILE A 383 -12.23 1.26 -1.15
N TYR A 384 -10.96 1.68 -1.18
CA TYR A 384 -10.50 3.01 -0.77
C TYR A 384 -11.36 4.15 -1.32
N ARG A 385 -11.69 4.14 -2.63
CA ARG A 385 -12.46 5.23 -3.27
C ARG A 385 -13.91 5.34 -2.82
N VAL A 386 -14.45 4.26 -2.25
CA VAL A 386 -15.79 4.28 -1.65
C VAL A 386 -15.71 4.77 -0.21
N LEU A 387 -14.68 4.35 0.53
CA LEU A 387 -14.51 4.69 1.94
C LEU A 387 -13.99 6.11 2.16
N LYS A 388 -13.10 6.63 1.31
CA LYS A 388 -12.52 7.97 1.45
C LYS A 388 -13.63 9.01 1.63
N GLY A 389 -13.57 9.75 2.73
CA GLY A 389 -14.57 10.77 3.07
C GLY A 389 -15.81 10.28 3.82
N MET A 390 -16.05 8.96 3.96
CA MET A 390 -17.12 8.44 4.80
C MET A 390 -16.87 8.82 6.27
N GLU A 391 -17.92 9.32 6.93
CA GLU A 391 -17.82 9.84 8.30
C GLU A 391 -18.60 8.97 9.29
N THR A 392 -17.93 8.60 10.37
CA THR A 392 -18.51 7.83 11.49
C THR A 392 -18.36 8.61 12.77
N LYS A 393 -19.44 8.72 13.57
CA LYS A 393 -19.45 9.48 14.83
C LYS A 393 -19.88 8.60 15.98
N ALA A 394 -19.27 8.79 17.14
CA ALA A 394 -19.76 8.23 18.39
C ALA A 394 -19.34 9.10 19.57
N LYS A 395 -20.11 9.02 20.66
CA LYS A 395 -19.74 9.62 21.94
C LYS A 395 -18.99 8.61 22.78
N SER A 396 -17.86 9.02 23.34
CA SER A 396 -17.08 8.22 24.29
C SER A 396 -16.65 9.12 25.44
N GLY A 397 -17.18 8.84 26.64
CA GLY A 397 -17.08 9.77 27.77
C GLY A 397 -17.80 11.09 27.49
N ASP A 398 -17.12 12.20 27.71
CA ASP A 398 -17.66 13.55 27.55
C ASP A 398 -17.48 14.14 26.13
N TYR A 399 -16.78 13.43 25.24
CA TYR A 399 -16.38 13.93 23.93
C TYR A 399 -17.06 13.16 22.78
N GLU A 400 -17.32 13.84 21.68
CA GLU A 400 -17.75 13.23 20.41
C GLU A 400 -16.52 12.98 19.53
N TYR A 401 -16.33 11.72 19.12
CA TYR A 401 -15.27 11.35 18.18
C TYR A 401 -15.86 11.21 16.80
N ARG A 402 -15.17 11.78 15.81
CA ARG A 402 -15.55 11.72 14.39
C ARG A 402 -14.37 11.21 13.60
N ILE A 403 -14.55 10.06 12.94
CA ILE A 403 -13.55 9.48 12.05
C ILE A 403 -14.05 9.68 10.63
N ARG A 404 -13.22 10.34 9.82
CA ARG A 404 -13.40 10.37 8.38
C ARG A 404 -12.34 9.48 7.74
N PHE A 405 -12.79 8.41 7.12
CA PHE A 405 -11.91 7.40 6.52
C PHE A 405 -10.94 8.06 5.54
N TYR A 406 -9.65 7.73 5.68
CA TYR A 406 -8.55 8.22 4.85
C TYR A 406 -8.37 9.75 4.76
N GLU A 407 -9.04 10.51 5.64
CA GLU A 407 -8.86 11.95 5.73
C GLU A 407 -8.38 12.33 7.13
N THR A 408 -9.29 12.46 8.09
CA THR A 408 -9.01 13.10 9.38
C THR A 408 -9.82 12.47 10.51
N VAL A 409 -9.27 12.57 11.72
CA VAL A 409 -9.96 12.18 12.96
C VAL A 409 -10.09 13.40 13.86
N PHE A 410 -11.27 13.58 14.45
CA PHE A 410 -11.57 14.67 15.37
C PHE A 410 -12.10 14.17 16.71
N GLN A 411 -11.76 14.90 17.76
CA GLN A 411 -12.41 14.90 19.07
C GLN A 411 -13.09 16.26 19.25
N ASP A 412 -14.41 16.29 19.19
CA ASP A 412 -15.21 17.50 19.00
C ASP A 412 -14.63 18.33 17.82
N ASP A 413 -14.09 19.52 18.11
CA ASP A 413 -13.47 20.42 17.14
C ASP A 413 -11.93 20.32 17.10
N ILE A 414 -11.33 19.42 17.89
CA ILE A 414 -9.89 19.21 17.97
C ILE A 414 -9.47 18.13 16.98
N SER A 415 -8.58 18.46 16.05
CA SER A 415 -7.99 17.46 15.14
C SER A 415 -7.02 16.55 15.91
N LEU A 416 -7.29 15.24 15.85
CA LEU A 416 -6.40 14.21 16.38
C LEU A 416 -5.33 13.81 15.36
N GLY A 417 -5.57 13.99 14.06
CA GLY A 417 -4.59 13.72 13.02
C GLY A 417 -5.20 13.59 11.63
N GLU A 418 -4.33 13.72 10.63
CA GLU A 418 -4.56 13.42 9.21
C GLU A 418 -4.05 12.00 8.91
N PHE A 419 -4.69 11.33 7.95
CA PHE A 419 -4.32 9.99 7.54
C PHE A 419 -2.89 9.98 6.99
N VAL A 420 -2.09 9.02 7.44
CA VAL A 420 -0.69 8.85 7.02
C VAL A 420 -0.51 7.55 6.25
N GLU A 421 -0.88 6.44 6.87
CA GLU A 421 -0.67 5.11 6.32
C GLU A 421 -1.67 4.10 6.90
N GLN A 422 -1.79 2.98 6.20
CA GLN A 422 -2.56 1.82 6.63
C GLN A 422 -1.64 0.60 6.72
N GLU A 423 -1.69 -0.09 7.85
CA GLU A 423 -1.01 -1.38 8.06
C GLU A 423 -2.05 -2.46 8.37
N GLY A 424 -2.38 -3.28 7.36
CA GLY A 424 -3.43 -4.29 7.49
C GLY A 424 -4.75 -3.65 7.88
N ASN A 425 -5.19 -3.90 9.12
CA ASN A 425 -6.45 -3.38 9.66
C ASN A 425 -6.31 -2.14 10.56
N ILE A 426 -5.13 -1.52 10.57
CA ILE A 426 -4.83 -0.36 11.40
C ILE A 426 -4.63 0.85 10.49
N LEU A 427 -5.44 1.89 10.71
CA LEU A 427 -5.31 3.19 10.06
C LEU A 427 -4.58 4.14 11.01
N LYS A 428 -3.44 4.68 10.57
CA LYS A 428 -2.64 5.61 11.36
C LYS A 428 -2.90 7.05 10.94
N TYR A 429 -3.15 7.89 11.95
CA TYR A 429 -3.39 9.32 11.80
C TYR A 429 -2.38 10.09 12.64
N ALA A 430 -1.72 11.09 12.06
CA ALA A 430 -0.70 11.88 12.74
C ALA A 430 -0.83 13.37 12.39
N ASN A 431 0.10 14.19 12.89
CA ASN A 431 0.12 15.64 12.64
C ASN A 431 -1.15 16.38 13.06
N GLY A 432 -1.84 15.87 14.10
CA GLY A 432 -3.00 16.52 14.68
C GLY A 432 -2.65 17.81 15.41
N GLN A 433 -3.69 18.48 15.92
CA GLN A 433 -3.54 19.75 16.62
C GLN A 433 -2.57 19.61 17.81
N LYS A 434 -1.66 20.59 17.95
CA LYS A 434 -0.63 20.59 19.00
C LYS A 434 -1.25 20.41 20.39
N CYS A 435 -0.69 19.47 21.13
CA CYS A 435 -1.14 19.15 22.46
C CYS A 435 -0.33 19.91 23.53
N TRP A 436 -0.97 20.24 24.64
CA TRP A 436 -0.32 21.01 25.70
C TRP A 436 0.76 20.16 26.39
N ASN A 437 2.02 20.61 26.36
CA ASN A 437 3.17 19.86 26.89
C ASN A 437 3.27 18.42 26.36
N GLY A 438 2.93 18.21 25.09
CA GLY A 438 2.97 16.90 24.43
C GLY A 438 3.33 17.03 22.95
N PRO A 439 3.49 15.89 22.26
CA PRO A 439 3.63 15.89 20.81
C PRO A 439 2.36 16.42 20.11
N PRO A 440 2.40 16.70 18.79
CA PRO A 440 1.18 16.77 17.99
C PRO A 440 0.30 15.55 18.25
N ARG A 441 -1.02 15.73 18.28
CA ARG A 441 -1.93 14.60 18.50
C ARG A 441 -1.78 13.58 17.38
N SER A 442 -2.01 12.32 17.73
CA SER A 442 -2.06 11.19 16.80
C SER A 442 -3.13 10.19 17.23
N ALA A 443 -3.64 9.42 16.28
CA ALA A 443 -4.60 8.36 16.54
C ALA A 443 -4.29 7.11 15.71
N GLN A 444 -4.49 5.93 16.30
CA GLN A 444 -4.49 4.65 15.61
C GLN A 444 -5.89 4.07 15.67
N VAL A 445 -6.50 3.85 14.51
CA VAL A 445 -7.84 3.27 14.41
C VAL A 445 -7.70 1.82 13.98
N LYS A 446 -7.95 0.89 14.91
CA LYS A 446 -8.02 -0.54 14.64
C LYS A 446 -9.43 -0.88 14.16
N VAL A 447 -9.52 -1.37 12.92
CA VAL A 447 -10.79 -1.70 12.28
C VAL A 447 -11.02 -3.20 12.32
N GLU A 448 -12.12 -3.62 12.92
CA GLU A 448 -12.55 -5.01 13.01
C GLU A 448 -13.80 -5.23 12.15
N CYS A 449 -14.05 -6.49 11.77
CA CYS A 449 -15.19 -6.82 10.93
C CYS A 449 -16.51 -6.55 11.67
N GLY A 450 -17.41 -5.82 11.01
CA GLY A 450 -18.78 -5.63 11.49
C GLY A 450 -19.75 -5.31 10.36
N LYS A 451 -21.04 -5.28 10.70
CA LYS A 451 -22.15 -5.01 9.76
C LYS A 451 -22.30 -3.53 9.37
N SER A 452 -21.63 -2.62 10.09
CA SER A 452 -21.76 -1.17 9.96
C SER A 452 -20.48 -0.49 10.44
N ASN A 453 -20.25 0.75 9.99
CA ASN A 453 -19.18 1.59 10.49
C ASN A 453 -19.56 2.13 11.87
N GLU A 454 -18.89 1.68 12.93
CA GLU A 454 -19.24 2.05 14.31
C GLU A 454 -17.97 2.15 15.18
N ILE A 455 -17.83 3.26 15.93
CA ILE A 455 -16.75 3.40 16.90
C ILE A 455 -17.17 2.69 18.20
N ILE A 456 -16.36 1.73 18.63
CA ILE A 456 -16.66 0.88 19.81
C ILE A 456 -16.02 1.45 21.06
N SER A 457 -14.76 1.85 20.98
CA SER A 457 -14.05 2.38 22.14
C SER A 457 -12.96 3.35 21.71
N VAL A 458 -12.69 4.33 22.57
CA VAL A 458 -11.58 5.27 22.43
C VAL A 458 -10.78 5.28 23.73
N LEU A 459 -9.47 5.07 23.61
CA LEU A 459 -8.54 5.05 24.73
C LEU A 459 -7.38 6.01 24.45
N GLU A 460 -7.13 6.96 25.32
CA GLU A 460 -5.89 7.74 25.30
C GLU A 460 -4.78 6.91 25.98
N ALA A 461 -4.01 6.17 25.18
CA ALA A 461 -3.01 5.23 25.68
C ALA A 461 -1.74 5.94 26.18
N GLN A 462 -1.37 7.01 25.49
CA GLN A 462 -0.35 7.95 25.94
C GLN A 462 -0.88 9.37 25.75
N LYS A 463 -0.21 10.32 26.39
CA LYS A 463 -0.57 11.73 26.29
C LYS A 463 -0.63 12.16 24.82
N CYS A 464 -1.83 12.52 24.36
CA CYS A 464 -2.12 12.95 22.99
C CYS A 464 -2.02 11.85 21.91
N GLU A 465 -1.93 10.58 22.32
CA GLU A 465 -1.97 9.42 21.42
C GLU A 465 -3.20 8.56 21.74
N TYR A 466 -4.08 8.42 20.75
CA TYR A 466 -5.36 7.76 20.90
C TYR A 466 -5.37 6.40 20.19
N LEU A 467 -5.85 5.36 20.87
CA LEU A 467 -6.19 4.08 20.28
C LEU A 467 -7.70 3.97 20.17
N ILE A 468 -8.20 3.81 18.96
CA ILE A 468 -9.63 3.74 18.67
C ILE A 468 -9.94 2.36 18.09
N GLN A 469 -10.95 1.70 18.62
CA GLN A 469 -11.49 0.46 18.05
C GLN A 469 -12.78 0.78 17.31
N MET A 470 -12.87 0.32 16.07
CA MET A 470 -14.00 0.55 15.17
C MET A 470 -14.41 -0.76 14.50
N LEU A 471 -15.71 -0.94 14.28
CA LEU A 471 -16.25 -1.96 13.38
C LEU A 471 -16.46 -1.37 12.00
N SER A 472 -16.20 -2.16 10.96
CA SER A 472 -16.54 -1.82 9.58
C SER A 472 -16.68 -3.07 8.72
N PRO A 473 -17.62 -3.08 7.75
CA PRO A 473 -17.66 -4.08 6.69
C PRO A 473 -16.34 -4.17 5.91
N ALA A 474 -15.58 -3.07 5.80
CA ALA A 474 -14.32 -3.03 5.06
C ALA A 474 -13.30 -4.06 5.54
N ALA A 475 -13.28 -4.33 6.84
CA ALA A 475 -12.36 -5.27 7.49
C ALA A 475 -12.86 -6.73 7.49
N CYS A 476 -14.03 -7.02 6.90
CA CYS A 476 -14.57 -8.37 6.83
C CYS A 476 -13.95 -9.18 5.70
N SER A 477 -13.61 -10.44 5.98
CA SER A 477 -13.15 -11.40 4.97
C SER A 477 -13.60 -12.81 5.32
N THR A 478 -13.53 -13.71 4.34
CA THR A 478 -13.87 -15.13 4.52
C THR A 478 -12.95 -15.85 5.52
N THR A 479 -11.75 -15.32 5.79
CA THR A 479 -10.83 -15.92 6.77
C THR A 479 -11.27 -15.71 8.21
N LEU A 480 -12.23 -14.80 8.46
CA LEU A 480 -12.78 -14.53 9.79
C LEU A 480 -13.92 -15.49 10.20
N TYR A 481 -14.37 -16.36 9.29
CA TYR A 481 -15.32 -17.42 9.64
C TYR A 481 -14.69 -18.39 10.64
N ARG A 482 -15.42 -18.67 11.72
CA ARG A 482 -15.05 -19.66 12.71
C ARG A 482 -15.70 -20.98 12.37
N LYS A 483 -14.93 -22.07 12.42
CA LYS A 483 -15.46 -23.44 12.31
C LYS A 483 -15.87 -23.93 13.70
N SER A 484 -16.88 -24.79 13.75
CA SER A 484 -17.27 -25.45 15.00
C SER A 484 -16.13 -26.32 15.53
N LEU A 485 -15.86 -26.20 16.82
CA LEU A 485 -14.95 -27.07 17.57
C LEU A 485 -15.66 -28.31 18.13
N ILE A 486 -17.00 -28.28 18.16
CA ILE A 486 -17.80 -29.46 18.45
C ILE A 486 -17.71 -30.33 17.20
N THR A 487 -17.08 -31.49 17.36
CA THR A 487 -17.00 -32.48 16.29
C THR A 487 -18.41 -32.94 16.00
N GLU A 488 -18.85 -32.90 14.74
CA GLU A 488 -20.07 -33.59 14.33
C GLU A 488 -19.87 -35.09 14.60
N ALA A 489 -20.36 -35.55 15.75
CA ALA A 489 -20.58 -36.97 15.98
C ALA A 489 -21.74 -37.38 15.06
N ASN A 490 -21.37 -37.77 13.83
CA ASN A 490 -22.24 -38.17 12.72
C ASN A 490 -22.86 -37.04 11.90
N GLU A 491 -22.10 -36.50 10.96
CA GLU A 491 -22.60 -36.30 9.60
C GLU A 491 -21.45 -36.49 8.60
N HIS A 492 -21.71 -37.24 7.53
CA HIS A 492 -20.80 -37.29 6.39
C HIS A 492 -20.68 -35.88 5.81
N PRO A 493 -19.49 -35.43 5.37
CA PRO A 493 -19.38 -34.18 4.64
C PRO A 493 -20.22 -34.32 3.36
N THR A 494 -21.33 -33.61 3.27
CA THR A 494 -22.00 -33.40 1.99
C THR A 494 -21.17 -32.38 1.19
N PRO A 495 -20.83 -32.66 -0.08
CA PRO A 495 -19.96 -31.82 -0.88
C PRO A 495 -20.66 -30.56 -1.45
N GLU A 496 -21.56 -29.93 -0.69
CA GLU A 496 -22.38 -28.80 -1.19
C GLU A 496 -22.09 -27.43 -0.53
N THR A 497 -21.10 -27.29 0.35
CA THR A 497 -20.77 -25.98 0.96
C THR A 497 -19.34 -25.48 0.71
N ILE A 498 -18.59 -26.11 -0.21
CA ILE A 498 -17.27 -25.62 -0.67
C ILE A 498 -17.25 -25.35 -2.20
N ALA A 499 -18.40 -25.40 -2.87
CA ALA A 499 -18.50 -25.14 -4.30
C ALA A 499 -19.20 -23.80 -4.57
N GLU A 500 -18.57 -22.70 -4.15
CA GLU A 500 -18.85 -21.34 -4.66
C GLU A 500 -17.71 -20.43 -4.18
N ASN A 501 -16.50 -20.65 -4.73
CA ASN A 501 -15.39 -19.67 -4.82
C ASN A 501 -14.17 -20.32 -5.49
N ASP A 502 -14.37 -20.84 -6.70
CA ASP A 502 -13.30 -21.06 -7.68
C ASP A 502 -13.94 -20.88 -9.07
N GLU A 503 -14.46 -19.67 -9.33
CA GLU A 503 -14.66 -19.09 -10.66
C GLU A 503 -15.15 -17.64 -10.49
N LEU A 504 -14.19 -16.72 -10.32
CA LEU A 504 -14.17 -15.36 -10.89
C LEU A 504 -12.84 -14.68 -10.58
#